data_AF-A0A8H4AV70-F1
#
_entry.id   AF-A0A8H4AV70-F1
#
_cell.length_a   1.000
_cell.length_b   1.000
_cell.length_c   1.000
_cell.angle_alpha   90.00
_cell.angle_beta   90.00
_cell.angle_gamma   90.00
#
_symmetry.space_group_name_H-M   'P 1'
#
loop_
_entity.id
_entity.type
_entity.pdbx_description
1 polymer ?
#
loop_
_entity_poly.entity_id
_entity_poly.type
_entity_poly.pdbx_seq_one_letter_code
_entity_poly.pdbx_strand_id
1 'polypeptide(L)'
;MSEEQLLCKGDLRTISFSTPISEERRQELEGKCLCQTYYNHEVVNKNHYQKHQTKLNEYCAHPKHSIYKQSTKKKEQTKSKDALINLPIRFYKILELNSTTKICHRCIKFTDQDPDYITSNDYIQAIK
;
A
#
# COMPACT_ATOMS: atom_id res chain seq x y z
N MET A 1 -8.70 42.87 -4.55
CA MET A 1 -9.13 41.79 -3.65
C MET A 1 -10.43 41.24 -4.21
N SER A 2 -10.39 40.10 -4.90
CA SER A 2 -11.58 39.53 -5.56
C SER A 2 -12.56 38.97 -4.54
N GLU A 3 -13.85 39.21 -4.76
CA GLU A 3 -14.99 38.98 -3.85
C GLU A 3 -15.24 37.50 -3.47
N GLU A 4 -14.52 36.54 -4.04
CA GLU A 4 -14.75 35.10 -3.80
C GLU A 4 -14.14 34.57 -2.49
N GLN A 5 -13.35 35.36 -1.76
CA GLN A 5 -12.79 34.94 -0.46
C GLN A 5 -13.79 35.03 0.71
N LEU A 6 -15.01 35.53 0.49
CA LEU A 6 -15.96 35.94 1.52
C LEU A 6 -16.97 34.87 2.01
N LEU A 7 -16.83 33.59 1.64
CA LEU A 7 -17.84 32.57 1.99
C LEU A 7 -17.30 31.32 2.74
N CYS A 8 -16.10 31.39 3.32
CA CYS A 8 -15.65 30.34 4.24
C CYS A 8 -16.06 30.68 5.68
N LYS A 9 -17.00 29.92 6.25
CA LYS A 9 -17.42 30.03 7.66
C LYS A 9 -16.51 29.28 8.66
N GLY A 10 -15.33 28.84 8.22
CA GLY A 10 -14.44 27.98 9.01
C GLY A 10 -12.97 28.30 8.77
N ASP A 11 -12.09 27.41 9.21
CA ASP A 11 -10.64 27.63 9.13
C ASP A 11 -10.14 27.71 7.68
N LEU A 12 -9.24 28.65 7.44
CA LEU A 12 -8.49 28.75 6.20
C LEU A 12 -7.17 27.98 6.33
N ARG A 13 -6.88 27.15 5.33
CA ARG A 13 -5.66 26.34 5.23
C ARG A 13 -4.83 26.80 4.05
N THR A 14 -3.55 27.03 4.28
CA THR A 14 -2.56 27.27 3.24
C THR A 14 -2.07 25.95 2.66
N ILE A 15 -1.81 25.95 1.35
CA ILE A 15 -1.09 24.85 0.71
C ILE A 15 0.40 25.11 0.88
N SER A 16 1.10 24.14 1.47
CA SER A 16 2.56 24.19 1.65
C SER A 16 3.26 23.25 0.67
N PHE A 17 4.57 23.39 0.53
CA PHE A 17 5.37 22.46 -0.27
C PHE A 17 5.27 20.99 0.22
N SER A 18 4.96 20.79 1.50
CA SER A 18 4.78 19.46 2.10
C SER A 18 3.39 18.86 1.85
N THR A 19 2.44 19.66 1.33
CA THR A 19 1.05 19.21 1.15
C THR A 19 0.97 18.20 0.00
N PRO A 20 0.45 16.98 0.24
CA PRO A 20 0.43 15.92 -0.76
C PRO A 20 -0.64 16.19 -1.83
N ILE A 21 -0.31 16.97 -2.85
CA ILE A 21 -1.14 17.27 -4.02
C ILE A 21 -0.27 17.22 -5.27
N SER A 22 -0.88 17.12 -6.46
CA SER A 22 -0.13 17.20 -7.72
C SER A 22 0.52 18.57 -7.88
N GLU A 23 1.62 18.61 -8.62
CA GLU A 23 2.38 19.84 -8.89
C GLU A 23 1.55 20.86 -9.68
N GLU A 24 0.75 20.39 -10.65
CA GLU A 24 -0.24 21.18 -11.39
C GLU A 24 -1.22 21.89 -10.45
N ARG A 25 -1.84 21.16 -9.51
CA ARG A 25 -2.76 21.76 -8.54
C ARG A 25 -2.05 22.67 -7.56
N ARG A 26 -0.79 22.40 -7.25
CA ARG A 26 0.01 23.26 -6.39
C ARG A 26 0.26 24.62 -7.04
N GLN A 27 0.58 24.66 -8.33
CA GLN A 27 0.75 25.91 -9.09
C GLN A 27 -0.54 26.72 -9.13
N GLU A 28 -1.69 26.07 -9.37
CA GLU A 28 -2.99 26.77 -9.40
C GLU A 28 -3.45 27.32 -8.05
N LEU A 29 -2.99 26.70 -6.96
CA LEU A 29 -3.32 27.04 -5.57
C LEU A 29 -2.23 27.85 -4.87
N GLU A 30 -1.14 28.17 -5.57
CA GLU A 30 -0.02 28.93 -5.03
C GLU A 30 -0.48 30.33 -4.59
N GLY A 31 -0.12 30.72 -3.37
CA GLY A 31 -0.53 31.97 -2.76
C GLY A 31 -2.02 32.04 -2.35
N LYS A 32 -2.82 30.98 -2.53
CA LYS A 32 -4.23 30.94 -2.14
C LYS A 32 -4.44 30.20 -0.82
N CYS A 33 -5.46 30.63 -0.07
CA CYS A 33 -5.96 29.93 1.11
C CYS A 33 -7.22 29.16 0.75
N LEU A 34 -7.33 27.91 1.20
CA LEU A 34 -8.51 27.08 1.01
C LEU A 34 -9.34 27.03 2.28
N CYS A 35 -10.66 27.08 2.13
CA CYS A 35 -11.55 26.74 3.23
C CYS A 35 -11.33 25.28 3.67
N GLN A 36 -11.43 24.99 4.98
CA GLN A 36 -11.20 23.65 5.54
C GLN A 36 -11.97 22.55 4.80
N THR A 37 -13.22 22.80 4.41
CA THR A 37 -14.05 21.84 3.65
C THR A 37 -13.42 21.50 2.31
N TYR A 38 -12.95 22.51 1.58
CA TYR A 38 -12.31 22.33 0.28
C TYR A 38 -10.93 21.68 0.43
N TYR A 39 -10.17 22.08 1.45
CA TYR A 39 -8.91 21.42 1.80
C TYR A 39 -9.10 19.92 2.10
N ASN A 40 -10.11 19.57 2.89
CA ASN A 40 -10.41 18.17 3.21
C ASN A 40 -10.76 17.37 1.96
N HIS A 41 -11.55 17.95 1.05
CA HIS A 41 -11.90 17.30 -0.21
C HIS A 41 -10.69 17.09 -1.11
N GLU A 42 -9.95 18.16 -1.40
CA GLU A 42 -8.87 18.16 -2.39
C GLU A 42 -7.60 17.46 -1.90
N VAL A 43 -7.29 17.58 -0.61
CA VAL A 43 -6.06 17.01 -0.04
C VAL A 43 -6.39 15.71 0.66
N VAL A 44 -7.13 15.74 1.75
CA VAL A 44 -7.27 14.59 2.66
C VAL A 44 -7.98 13.43 1.97
N ASN A 45 -9.15 13.69 1.38
CA ASN A 45 -10.00 12.64 0.80
C ASN A 45 -9.41 12.07 -0.49
N LYS A 46 -8.87 12.91 -1.38
CA LYS A 46 -8.20 12.43 -2.60
C LYS A 46 -6.97 11.59 -2.28
N ASN A 47 -6.12 12.00 -1.33
CA ASN A 47 -4.99 11.18 -0.90
C ASN A 47 -5.44 9.87 -0.25
N HIS A 48 -6.48 9.92 0.58
CA HIS A 48 -7.05 8.72 1.17
C HIS A 48 -7.56 7.76 0.08
N TYR A 49 -8.27 8.27 -0.92
CA TYR A 49 -8.77 7.49 -2.04
C TYR A 49 -7.64 6.87 -2.87
N GLN A 50 -6.61 7.65 -3.22
CA GLN A 50 -5.44 7.15 -3.95
C GLN A 50 -4.68 6.09 -3.15
N LYS A 51 -4.48 6.30 -1.85
CA LYS A 51 -3.87 5.32 -0.94
C LYS A 51 -4.71 4.05 -0.81
N HIS A 52 -6.03 4.18 -0.84
CA HIS A 52 -6.94 3.04 -0.83
C HIS A 52 -6.90 2.28 -2.17
N GLN A 53 -6.88 2.99 -3.29
CA GLN A 53 -6.83 2.40 -4.62
C GLN A 53 -5.51 1.68 -4.89
N THR A 54 -4.39 2.26 -4.48
CA THR A 54 -3.08 1.58 -4.50
C THR A 54 -3.10 0.29 -3.68
N LYS A 55 -3.65 0.31 -2.44
CA LYS A 55 -3.82 -0.90 -1.61
C LYS A 55 -4.70 -1.97 -2.25
N LEU A 56 -5.76 -1.59 -2.98
CA LEU A 56 -6.60 -2.56 -3.70
C LEU A 56 -5.87 -3.21 -4.87
N ASN A 57 -4.92 -2.50 -5.48
CA ASN A 57 -4.10 -2.99 -6.58
C ASN A 57 -2.85 -3.74 -6.11
N GLU A 58 -2.55 -3.73 -4.80
CA GLU A 58 -1.47 -4.55 -4.25
C GLU A 58 -1.82 -6.04 -4.38
N TYR A 59 -0.88 -6.82 -4.89
CA TYR A 59 -1.01 -8.26 -5.04
C TYR A 59 0.16 -8.97 -4.37
N CYS A 60 -0.02 -10.26 -4.07
CA CYS A 60 1.07 -11.08 -3.57
C CYS A 60 2.04 -11.37 -4.71
N ALA A 61 3.29 -10.94 -4.58
CA ALA A 61 4.31 -11.11 -5.62
C ALA A 61 5.02 -12.48 -5.56
N HIS A 62 4.59 -13.40 -4.69
CA HIS A 62 5.27 -14.68 -4.54
C HIS A 62 5.19 -15.49 -5.85
N PRO A 63 6.31 -16.01 -6.41
CA PRO A 63 6.31 -16.70 -7.72
C PRO A 63 5.33 -17.87 -7.80
N LYS A 64 5.25 -18.67 -6.72
CA LYS A 64 4.30 -19.79 -6.59
C LYS A 64 2.93 -19.42 -5.99
N HIS A 65 2.53 -18.14 -6.01
CA HIS A 65 1.29 -17.70 -5.36
C HIS A 65 0.05 -18.45 -5.86
N SER A 66 -0.09 -18.64 -7.18
CA SER A 66 -1.20 -19.38 -7.79
C SER A 66 -1.26 -20.83 -7.34
N ILE A 67 -0.11 -21.49 -7.24
CA ILE A 67 0.03 -22.89 -6.79
C ILE A 67 -0.44 -22.99 -5.33
N TYR A 68 0.12 -22.16 -4.43
CA TYR A 68 -0.26 -22.18 -3.02
C TYR A 68 -1.71 -21.80 -2.79
N LYS A 69 -2.29 -20.96 -3.66
CA LYS A 69 -3.71 -20.63 -3.61
C LYS A 69 -4.58 -21.87 -3.90
N GLN A 70 -4.22 -22.67 -4.90
CA GLN A 70 -4.94 -23.89 -5.26
C GLN A 70 -4.77 -25.01 -4.22
N SER A 71 -3.61 -25.08 -3.55
CA SER A 71 -3.33 -26.07 -2.50
C SER A 71 -4.11 -25.85 -1.19
N THR A 72 -4.79 -24.71 -1.01
CA THR A 72 -5.62 -24.46 0.19
C THR A 72 -6.97 -25.16 0.10
N LYS A 73 -7.40 -25.80 1.20
CA LYS A 73 -8.71 -26.47 1.29
C LYS A 73 -9.84 -25.45 1.04
N LYS A 74 -10.92 -25.85 0.36
CA LYS A 74 -12.08 -24.98 0.06
C LYS A 74 -12.65 -24.21 1.29
N LYS A 75 -12.55 -24.77 2.50
CA LYS A 75 -12.96 -24.12 3.77
C LYS A 75 -12.02 -23.01 4.27
N GLU A 76 -10.76 -22.99 3.82
CA GLU A 76 -9.76 -21.95 4.14
C GLU A 76 -9.73 -20.86 3.07
N GLN A 77 -10.16 -21.15 1.84
CA GLN A 77 -10.28 -20.17 0.75
C GLN A 77 -11.28 -19.05 1.06
N THR A 78 -12.27 -19.30 1.93
CA THR A 78 -13.32 -18.34 2.32
C THR A 78 -12.95 -17.53 3.57
N LYS A 79 -11.88 -17.89 4.29
CA LYS A 79 -11.48 -17.22 5.53
C LYS A 79 -10.40 -16.19 5.25
N SER A 80 -10.84 -14.95 5.10
CA SER A 80 -10.04 -13.73 4.97
C SER A 80 -9.21 -13.59 3.68
N LYS A 81 -9.26 -12.40 3.08
CA LYS A 81 -8.22 -11.97 2.15
C LYS A 81 -6.92 -12.04 2.93
N ASP A 82 -5.97 -12.90 2.52
CA ASP A 82 -4.69 -12.94 3.22
C ASP A 82 -4.09 -11.54 3.21
N ALA A 83 -3.90 -10.96 4.39
CA ALA A 83 -3.27 -9.67 4.49
C ALA A 83 -1.90 -9.73 3.81
N LEU A 84 -1.64 -8.75 2.96
CA LEU A 84 -0.34 -8.54 2.37
C LEU A 84 0.58 -7.92 3.42
N ILE A 85 1.71 -8.55 3.63
CA ILE A 85 2.76 -8.05 4.51
C ILE A 85 4.03 -7.79 3.70
N ASN A 86 4.91 -6.97 4.26
CA ASN A 86 6.22 -6.76 3.68
C ASN A 86 6.99 -8.08 3.65
N LEU A 87 7.72 -8.31 2.56
CA LEU A 87 8.52 -9.50 2.39
C LEU A 87 9.55 -9.64 3.55
N PRO A 88 9.55 -10.77 4.28
CA PRO A 88 10.57 -11.02 5.29
C PRO A 88 11.97 -11.04 4.68
N ILE A 89 12.95 -10.43 5.36
CA ILE A 89 14.34 -10.30 4.88
C ILE A 89 14.94 -11.66 4.46
N ARG A 90 14.64 -12.72 5.22
CA ARG A 90 15.08 -14.10 4.94
C ARG A 90 14.64 -14.63 3.57
N PHE A 91 13.63 -14.03 2.95
CA PHE A 91 13.09 -14.49 1.67
C PHE A 91 13.57 -13.67 0.47
N TYR A 92 14.36 -12.60 0.67
CA TYR A 92 14.85 -11.76 -0.43
C TYR A 92 15.68 -12.56 -1.43
N LYS A 93 16.59 -13.39 -0.92
CA LYS A 93 17.48 -14.20 -1.75
C LYS A 93 16.75 -15.35 -2.43
N ILE A 94 16.01 -16.16 -1.66
CA ILE A 94 15.37 -17.38 -2.21
C ILE A 94 14.23 -17.09 -3.21
N LEU A 95 13.58 -15.93 -3.09
CA LEU A 95 12.51 -15.53 -4.00
C LEU A 95 12.99 -14.55 -5.08
N GLU A 96 14.23 -14.05 -4.98
CA GLU A 96 14.78 -13.00 -5.84
C GLU A 96 13.88 -11.75 -5.92
N LEU A 97 13.27 -11.39 -4.79
CA LEU A 97 12.34 -10.27 -4.66
C LEU A 97 12.96 -9.13 -3.84
N ASN A 98 12.53 -7.90 -4.13
CA ASN A 98 13.01 -6.71 -3.44
C ASN A 98 12.32 -6.49 -2.07
N SER A 99 12.90 -5.62 -1.24
CA SER A 99 12.39 -5.32 0.10
C SER A 99 11.06 -4.58 0.15
N THR A 100 10.68 -3.92 -0.94
CA THR A 100 9.39 -3.20 -1.05
C THR A 100 8.27 -4.13 -1.49
N THR A 101 8.59 -5.36 -1.86
CA THR A 101 7.62 -6.35 -2.32
C THR A 101 6.75 -6.82 -1.16
N LYS A 102 5.48 -7.04 -1.46
CA LYS A 102 4.52 -7.60 -0.51
C LYS A 102 4.14 -9.04 -0.88
N ILE A 103 4.06 -9.88 0.13
CA ILE A 103 3.58 -11.25 0.02
C ILE A 103 2.51 -11.52 1.07
N CYS A 104 1.64 -12.48 0.81
CA CYS A 104 0.57 -12.81 1.73
C CYS A 104 1.03 -13.84 2.78
N HIS A 105 0.38 -13.84 3.95
CA HIS A 105 0.70 -14.79 5.03
C HIS A 105 0.68 -16.25 4.60
N ARG A 106 -0.26 -16.62 3.72
CA ARG A 106 -0.33 -17.95 3.12
C ARG A 106 0.98 -18.29 2.42
N CYS A 107 1.46 -17.42 1.52
CA CYS A 107 2.69 -17.67 0.79
C CYS A 107 3.85 -17.90 1.73
N ILE A 108 4.01 -17.10 2.79
CA ILE A 108 5.07 -17.32 3.79
C ILE A 108 5.03 -18.71 4.39
N LYS A 109 3.84 -19.12 4.84
CA LYS A 109 3.65 -20.44 5.47
C LYS A 109 4.00 -21.58 4.52
N PHE A 110 3.63 -21.47 3.26
CA PHE A 110 3.94 -22.48 2.26
C PHE A 110 5.42 -22.46 1.84
N THR A 111 6.04 -21.28 1.72
CA THR A 111 7.48 -21.14 1.46
C THR A 111 8.32 -21.86 2.53
N ASP A 112 7.95 -21.72 3.81
CA ASP A 112 8.62 -22.40 4.94
C ASP A 112 8.48 -23.93 4.93
N GLN A 113 7.64 -24.48 4.05
CA GLN A 113 7.37 -25.92 3.90
C GLN A 113 7.70 -26.46 2.51
N ASP A 114 8.12 -25.59 1.58
CA ASP A 114 8.31 -25.95 0.18
C ASP A 114 9.74 -26.48 -0.02
N PRO A 115 9.91 -27.75 -0.43
CA PRO A 115 11.21 -28.36 -0.69
C PRO A 115 12.11 -27.54 -1.61
N ASP A 116 11.54 -26.87 -2.61
CA ASP A 116 12.30 -26.10 -3.59
C ASP A 116 12.98 -24.87 -2.98
N TYR A 117 12.46 -24.38 -1.85
CA TYR A 117 13.03 -23.25 -1.13
C TYR A 117 13.85 -23.69 0.08
N ILE A 118 13.33 -24.61 0.92
CA ILE A 118 14.00 -24.99 2.16
C ILE A 118 15.31 -25.76 1.96
N THR A 119 15.51 -26.35 0.78
CA THR A 119 16.76 -27.05 0.42
C THR A 119 17.83 -26.13 -0.16
N SER A 120 17.49 -24.87 -0.44
CA SER A 120 18.45 -23.88 -0.92
C SER A 120 19.42 -23.46 0.18
N ASN A 121 20.69 -23.27 -0.17
CA ASN A 121 21.71 -22.73 0.75
C ASN A 121 21.40 -21.28 1.19
N ASP A 122 20.61 -20.55 0.41
CA ASP A 122 20.20 -19.19 0.72
C ASP A 122 18.96 -19.12 1.63
N TYR A 123 18.36 -20.26 1.98
CA TYR A 123 17.22 -20.32 2.89
C TYR A 123 17.64 -20.13 4.34
N ILE A 124 17.05 -19.13 4.98
CA ILE A 124 17.26 -18.84 6.40
C ILE A 124 15.96 -19.17 7.15
N GLN A 125 16.03 -20.15 8.05
CA GLN A 125 14.88 -20.54 8.87
C GLN A 125 14.46 -19.40 9.81
N ALA A 126 13.16 -19.30 10.08
CA ALA A 126 12.64 -18.35 11.06
C ALA A 126 13.24 -18.64 12.44
N ILE A 127 13.84 -17.62 13.06
CA ILE A 127 14.21 -17.66 14.48
C ILE A 127 12.89 -17.63 15.26
N LYS A 128 12.68 -18.62 16.12
CA LYS A 128 11.50 -18.74 16.99
C LYS A 128 11.58 -17.80 18.18
#